data_AF-A0AAW3K583-F1
#
_entry.id   AF-A0AAW3K583-F1
#
_cell.length_a   1.000
_cell.length_b   1.000
_cell.length_c   1.000
_cell.angle_alpha   90.00
_cell.angle_beta   90.00
_cell.angle_gamma   90.00
#
_symmetry.space_group_name_H-M   'P 1'
#
loop_
_entity.id
_entity.type
_entity.pdbx_description
1 polymer ?
#
loop_
_entity_poly.entity_id
_entity_poly.type
_entity_poly.pdbx_seq_one_letter_code
_entity_poly.pdbx_strand_id
1 'polypeptide(L)'
;MNALTALSPLDGRYASKCDALRPYLSEFGLIHARVTVEVRWLQALANRPEITEVPAFSAATNTALDAIVTQFSEDDANRIKEIERTTNHDVKAVEYFLKEKIAHIDELKNAGEFIHFACTSEDINNLSHALMLKNGREVLVVAMQQIVDSIVALAETHAEQPMLSRTHGQTASPTTLGKEMANVAYRLARQIKQFKQVELLGKINGAVGNYNAHYSAYPEINWPAHSQAFVESLGLTFNPYTTQIEPHDYIAELFDALRRFNTILIDFNRDVWGYISLGFFKQRLKEGEVGSSTMPHKVNPIDFENSEGNLGIANAVLAHLGEKLPISRWQRDLTDSTVLRNMGVGLAQSLIAFEACSKGISKLELNAARILEDLDHAQEVLAEPIQTVMRRYAVEKPYEKLKALTRGQAMTRDMMVDFVNGTELEAVPAADRARLAEMSPATYTGNAADQAKQIKDLIAKI
;
A
#
# COMPACT_ATOMS: atom_id res chain seq x y z
N MET A 1 -8.11 29.31 -0.14
CA MET A 1 -6.78 28.69 -0.04
C MET A 1 -6.31 28.38 -1.46
N ASN A 2 -5.02 28.53 -1.79
CA ASN A 2 -4.49 28.10 -3.08
C ASN A 2 -3.28 27.17 -2.87
N ALA A 3 -2.91 26.41 -3.90
CA ALA A 3 -1.86 25.39 -3.82
C ALA A 3 -0.46 25.97 -3.47
N LEU A 4 -0.16 27.22 -3.85
CA LEU A 4 1.13 27.85 -3.57
C LEU A 4 1.28 28.25 -2.10
N THR A 5 0.18 28.55 -1.42
CA THR A 5 0.15 28.98 -0.01
C THR A 5 -0.28 27.86 0.93
N ALA A 6 -0.43 26.62 0.44
CA ALA A 6 -0.79 25.48 1.27
C ALA A 6 0.37 25.10 2.20
N LEU A 7 0.08 24.90 3.49
CA LEU A 7 1.09 24.46 4.47
C LEU A 7 1.52 23.03 4.22
N SER A 8 0.57 22.15 3.95
CA SER A 8 0.84 20.76 3.58
C SER A 8 1.14 20.67 2.08
N PRO A 9 2.19 19.97 1.67
CA PRO A 9 2.46 19.74 0.25
C PRO A 9 1.40 18.84 -0.40
N LEU A 10 0.62 18.08 0.39
CA LEU A 10 -0.49 17.24 -0.09
C LEU A 10 -1.60 18.06 -0.77
N ASP A 11 -1.82 19.29 -0.30
CA ASP A 11 -2.80 20.23 -0.86
C ASP A 11 -2.15 21.37 -1.65
N GLY A 12 -0.82 21.31 -1.80
CA GLY A 12 -0.02 22.26 -2.53
C GLY A 12 0.68 21.63 -3.71
N ARG A 13 2.00 21.44 -3.58
CA ARG A 13 2.86 20.92 -4.64
C ARG A 13 2.38 19.59 -5.25
N TYR A 14 1.78 18.73 -4.44
CA TYR A 14 1.31 17.40 -4.85
C TYR A 14 -0.22 17.31 -4.93
N ALA A 15 -0.93 18.44 -4.93
CA ALA A 15 -2.40 18.46 -4.88
C ALA A 15 -3.06 17.54 -5.90
N SER A 16 -2.61 17.56 -7.15
CA SER A 16 -3.17 16.77 -8.25
C SER A 16 -2.91 15.26 -8.13
N LYS A 17 -1.98 14.86 -7.28
CA LYS A 17 -1.66 13.46 -6.97
C LYS A 17 -2.58 12.88 -5.91
N CYS A 18 -3.33 13.74 -5.23
CA CYS A 18 -4.25 13.37 -4.16
C CYS A 18 -5.72 13.41 -4.59
N ASP A 19 -6.03 13.81 -5.82
CA ASP A 19 -7.41 14.10 -6.26
C ASP A 19 -8.32 12.87 -6.15
N ALA A 20 -7.82 11.67 -6.45
CA ALA A 20 -8.57 10.43 -6.31
C ALA A 20 -8.98 10.10 -4.86
N LEU A 21 -8.32 10.70 -3.86
CA LEU A 21 -8.60 10.50 -2.44
C LEU A 21 -9.51 11.61 -1.87
N ARG A 22 -9.57 12.79 -2.50
CA ARG A 22 -10.35 13.93 -1.99
C ARG A 22 -11.83 13.62 -1.76
N PRO A 23 -12.54 12.88 -2.64
CA PRO A 23 -13.94 12.54 -2.40
C PRO A 23 -14.18 11.70 -1.15
N TYR A 24 -13.15 11.04 -0.61
CA TYR A 24 -13.29 10.06 0.46
C TYR A 24 -12.57 10.45 1.75
N LEU A 25 -11.34 10.96 1.67
CA LEU A 25 -10.46 11.17 2.83
C LEU A 25 -10.34 12.63 3.26
N SER A 26 -11.19 13.51 2.74
CA SER A 26 -11.28 14.92 3.13
C SER A 26 -12.44 15.17 4.10
N GLU A 27 -12.59 16.41 4.57
CA GLU A 27 -13.79 16.85 5.31
C GLU A 27 -15.07 16.63 4.49
N PHE A 28 -15.04 16.91 3.17
CA PHE A 28 -16.15 16.62 2.27
C PHE A 28 -16.49 15.11 2.28
N GLY A 29 -15.47 14.25 2.16
CA GLY A 29 -15.66 12.81 2.18
C GLY A 29 -16.20 12.27 3.51
N LEU A 30 -15.76 12.84 4.63
CA LEU A 30 -16.31 12.53 5.95
C LEU A 30 -17.79 12.91 6.05
N ILE A 31 -18.15 14.11 5.61
CA ILE A 31 -19.55 14.57 5.62
C ILE A 31 -20.41 13.70 4.70
N HIS A 32 -19.92 13.39 3.50
CA HIS A 32 -20.60 12.52 2.54
C HIS A 32 -20.85 11.12 3.11
N ALA A 33 -19.84 10.54 3.77
CA ALA A 33 -19.97 9.24 4.42
C ALA A 33 -20.97 9.29 5.59
N ARG A 34 -21.00 10.37 6.38
CA ARG A 34 -22.00 10.56 7.45
C ARG A 34 -23.42 10.64 6.90
N VAL A 35 -23.62 11.42 5.85
CA VAL A 35 -24.90 11.51 5.12
C VAL A 35 -25.32 10.13 4.62
N THR A 36 -24.39 9.36 4.06
CA THR A 36 -24.64 7.99 3.61
C THR A 36 -25.16 7.12 4.77
N VAL A 37 -24.44 7.08 5.90
CA VAL A 37 -24.80 6.24 7.04
C VAL A 37 -26.17 6.62 7.61
N GLU A 38 -26.45 7.91 7.79
CA GLU A 38 -27.74 8.40 8.30
C GLU A 38 -28.92 8.04 7.39
N VAL A 39 -28.76 8.24 6.08
CA VAL A 39 -29.80 7.87 5.10
C VAL A 39 -30.04 6.37 5.12
N ARG A 40 -28.97 5.56 5.12
CA ARG A 40 -29.10 4.10 5.18
C ARG A 40 -29.75 3.66 6.49
N TRP A 41 -29.43 4.31 7.62
CA TRP A 41 -30.02 3.96 8.91
C TRP A 41 -31.53 4.19 8.92
N LEU A 42 -31.99 5.34 8.41
CA LEU A 42 -33.41 5.63 8.27
C LEU A 42 -34.13 4.60 7.40
N GLN A 43 -33.53 4.22 6.27
CA GLN A 43 -34.06 3.17 5.39
C GLN A 43 -34.10 1.79 6.08
N ALA A 44 -33.08 1.45 6.88
CA ALA A 44 -33.04 0.20 7.63
C ALA A 44 -34.12 0.13 8.71
N LEU A 45 -34.40 1.24 9.40
CA LEU A 45 -35.51 1.35 10.35
C LEU A 45 -36.87 1.22 9.65
N ALA A 46 -37.07 1.90 8.52
CA ALA A 46 -38.32 1.82 7.75
C ALA A 46 -38.62 0.40 7.24
N ASN A 47 -37.58 -0.40 6.98
CA ASN A 47 -37.71 -1.79 6.55
C ASN A 47 -37.99 -2.77 7.71
N ARG A 48 -38.19 -2.29 8.95
CA ARG A 48 -38.59 -3.12 10.08
C ARG A 48 -40.09 -3.03 10.34
N PRO A 49 -40.85 -4.12 10.12
CA PRO A 49 -42.30 -4.14 10.38
C PRO A 49 -42.67 -3.79 11.83
N GLU A 50 -41.77 -4.06 12.78
CA GLU A 50 -41.97 -3.76 14.20
C GLU A 50 -41.91 -2.26 14.53
N ILE A 51 -41.32 -1.43 13.66
CA ILE A 51 -41.22 0.03 13.81
C ILE A 51 -42.39 0.67 13.05
N THR A 52 -43.58 0.69 13.67
CA THR A 52 -44.80 1.15 12.98
C THR A 52 -44.88 2.66 12.75
N GLU A 53 -44.11 3.44 13.51
CA GLU A 53 -44.01 4.90 13.39
C GLU A 53 -43.29 5.33 12.10
N VAL A 54 -42.47 4.45 11.53
CA VAL A 54 -41.77 4.65 10.25
C VAL A 54 -42.11 3.47 9.34
N PRO A 55 -43.24 3.50 8.63
CA PRO A 55 -43.60 2.42 7.72
C PRO A 55 -42.61 2.33 6.56
N ALA A 56 -42.57 1.16 5.91
CA ALA A 56 -41.73 0.92 4.75
C ALA A 56 -41.98 1.96 3.65
N PHE A 57 -40.91 2.61 3.20
CA PHE A 57 -41.01 3.67 2.21
C PHE A 57 -41.32 3.13 0.82
N SER A 58 -42.09 3.90 0.05
CA SER A 58 -42.30 3.66 -1.37
C SER A 58 -40.98 3.64 -2.16
N ALA A 59 -41.01 3.02 -3.35
CA ALA A 59 -39.85 3.01 -4.24
C ALA A 59 -39.41 4.44 -4.65
N ALA A 60 -40.36 5.37 -4.80
CA ALA A 60 -40.07 6.76 -5.14
C ALA A 60 -39.32 7.47 -4.01
N THR A 61 -39.75 7.25 -2.76
CA THR A 61 -39.09 7.83 -1.58
C THR A 61 -37.70 7.23 -1.36
N ASN A 62 -37.53 5.91 -1.51
CA ASN A 62 -36.20 5.30 -1.48
C ASN A 62 -35.28 5.88 -2.58
N THR A 63 -35.79 6.06 -3.79
CA THR A 63 -35.03 6.71 -4.89
C THR A 63 -34.62 8.14 -4.54
N ALA A 64 -35.49 8.91 -3.89
CA ALA A 64 -35.18 10.27 -3.46
C ALA A 64 -34.11 10.31 -2.35
N LEU A 65 -34.18 9.38 -1.39
CA LEU A 65 -33.14 9.21 -0.36
C LEU A 65 -31.80 8.80 -0.97
N ASP A 66 -31.81 7.88 -1.94
CA ASP A 66 -30.61 7.47 -2.68
C ASP A 66 -30.00 8.63 -3.48
N ALA A 67 -30.83 9.53 -4.00
CA ALA A 67 -30.36 10.72 -4.71
C ALA A 67 -29.60 11.68 -3.78
N ILE A 68 -30.00 11.83 -2.51
CA ILE A 68 -29.26 12.64 -1.52
C ILE A 68 -27.83 12.12 -1.36
N VAL A 69 -27.64 10.80 -1.37
CA VAL A 69 -26.32 10.17 -1.24
C VAL A 69 -25.52 10.25 -2.55
N THR A 70 -26.14 9.89 -3.67
CA THR A 70 -25.44 9.76 -4.97
C THR A 70 -25.17 11.09 -5.66
N GLN A 71 -25.91 12.14 -5.31
CA GLN A 71 -25.77 13.50 -5.85
C GLN A 71 -25.24 14.51 -4.83
N PHE A 72 -24.70 14.02 -3.70
CA PHE A 72 -24.14 14.88 -2.67
C PHE A 72 -23.03 15.79 -3.24
N SER A 73 -23.14 17.09 -2.98
CA SER A 73 -22.33 18.13 -3.61
C SER A 73 -21.53 18.98 -2.61
N GLU A 74 -20.56 19.76 -3.09
CA GLU A 74 -19.83 20.71 -2.24
C GLU A 74 -20.76 21.77 -1.62
N ASP A 75 -21.83 22.16 -2.34
CA ASP A 75 -22.84 23.07 -1.83
C ASP A 75 -23.59 22.46 -0.64
N ASP A 76 -23.89 21.16 -0.70
CA ASP A 76 -24.50 20.43 0.43
C ASP A 76 -23.55 20.36 1.63
N ALA A 77 -22.27 20.06 1.39
CA ALA A 77 -21.27 20.06 2.44
C ALA A 77 -21.11 21.45 3.09
N ASN A 78 -21.10 22.52 2.28
CA ASN A 78 -21.06 23.89 2.77
C ASN A 78 -22.31 24.22 3.59
N ARG A 79 -23.51 23.78 3.16
CA ARG A 79 -24.75 23.95 3.93
C ARG A 79 -24.64 23.29 5.31
N ILE A 80 -24.04 22.11 5.40
CA ILE A 80 -23.80 21.44 6.69
C ILE A 80 -22.83 22.27 7.56
N LYS A 81 -21.74 22.81 6.99
CA LYS A 81 -20.82 23.69 7.75
C LYS A 81 -21.50 24.98 8.23
N GLU A 82 -22.45 25.52 7.47
CA GLU A 82 -23.26 26.67 7.92
C GLU A 82 -24.11 26.34 9.15
N ILE A 83 -24.79 25.19 9.13
CA ILE A 83 -25.59 24.71 10.27
C ILE A 83 -24.68 24.44 11.48
N GLU A 84 -23.50 23.84 11.25
CA GLU A 84 -22.51 23.55 12.29
C GLU A 84 -22.06 24.82 13.04
N ARG A 85 -21.96 25.98 12.37
CA ARG A 85 -21.62 27.25 13.04
C ARG A 85 -22.62 27.63 14.13
N THR A 86 -23.87 27.17 14.03
CA THR A 86 -24.88 27.40 15.07
C THR A 86 -24.91 26.28 16.10
N THR A 87 -24.78 25.01 15.69
CA THR A 87 -24.86 23.86 16.61
C THR A 87 -23.57 23.60 17.38
N ASN A 88 -22.41 24.03 16.86
CA ASN A 88 -21.07 23.66 17.31
C ASN A 88 -20.89 22.14 17.44
N HIS A 89 -21.61 21.37 16.61
CA HIS A 89 -21.59 19.91 16.59
C HIS A 89 -21.86 19.41 15.17
N ASP A 90 -20.87 18.73 14.58
CA ASP A 90 -20.86 18.33 13.17
C ASP A 90 -21.92 17.26 12.81
N VAL A 91 -22.05 16.18 13.58
CA VAL A 91 -23.08 15.14 13.32
C VAL A 91 -24.49 15.71 13.47
N LYS A 92 -24.75 16.57 14.46
CA LYS A 92 -26.05 17.25 14.61
C LYS A 92 -26.37 18.14 13.41
N ALA A 93 -25.36 18.75 12.80
CA ALA A 93 -25.56 19.54 11.59
C ALA A 93 -25.97 18.67 10.38
N VAL A 94 -25.44 17.44 10.28
CA VAL A 94 -25.89 16.45 9.27
C VAL A 94 -27.36 16.08 9.48
N GLU A 95 -27.78 15.82 10.72
CA GLU A 95 -29.19 15.53 11.04
C GLU A 95 -30.12 16.66 10.56
N TYR A 96 -29.79 17.91 10.88
CA TYR A 96 -30.60 19.06 10.46
C TYR A 96 -30.59 19.27 8.95
N PHE A 97 -29.44 19.09 8.29
CA PHE A 97 -29.38 19.12 6.83
C PHE A 97 -30.28 18.06 6.20
N LEU A 98 -30.29 16.84 6.73
CA LEU A 98 -31.16 15.78 6.22
C LEU A 98 -32.63 16.12 6.43
N LYS A 99 -33.00 16.66 7.60
CA LYS A 99 -34.36 17.18 7.84
C LYS A 99 -34.77 18.26 6.83
N GLU A 100 -33.87 19.19 6.48
CA GLU A 100 -34.11 20.17 5.40
C GLU A 100 -34.32 19.49 4.04
N LYS A 101 -33.48 18.51 3.70
CA LYS A 101 -33.54 17.80 2.41
C LYS A 101 -34.80 16.97 2.23
N ILE A 102 -35.37 16.39 3.29
CA ILE A 102 -36.54 15.52 3.18
C ILE A 102 -37.88 16.24 3.44
N ALA A 103 -37.86 17.49 3.91
CA ALA A 103 -39.07 18.21 4.35
C ALA A 103 -40.17 18.34 3.28
N HIS A 104 -39.79 18.28 2.00
CA HIS A 104 -40.71 18.38 0.86
C HIS A 104 -41.32 17.03 0.44
N ILE A 105 -40.92 15.92 1.08
CA ILE A 105 -41.39 14.57 0.78
C ILE A 105 -42.44 14.19 1.83
N ASP A 106 -43.72 14.19 1.44
CA ASP A 106 -44.85 13.98 2.38
C ASP A 106 -44.74 12.67 3.18
N GLU A 107 -44.27 11.59 2.54
CA GLU A 107 -44.08 10.28 3.17
C GLU A 107 -43.03 10.30 4.30
N LEU A 108 -42.07 11.24 4.25
CA LEU A 108 -40.99 11.37 5.23
C LEU A 108 -41.28 12.38 6.34
N LYS A 109 -42.42 13.10 6.28
CA LYS A 109 -42.75 14.14 7.26
C LYS A 109 -42.77 13.64 8.71
N ASN A 110 -43.27 12.42 8.92
CA ASN A 110 -43.30 11.78 10.25
C ASN A 110 -42.00 11.01 10.56
N ALA A 111 -41.23 10.64 9.54
CA ALA A 111 -39.97 9.91 9.66
C ALA A 111 -38.77 10.82 9.95
N GLY A 112 -38.91 12.15 9.80
CA GLY A 112 -37.81 13.09 10.00
C GLY A 112 -37.21 13.06 11.42
N GLU A 113 -38.02 12.82 12.45
CA GLU A 113 -37.53 12.66 13.83
C GLU A 113 -36.90 11.29 14.10
N PHE A 114 -36.95 10.37 13.14
CA PHE A 114 -36.23 9.10 13.18
C PHE A 114 -34.86 9.16 12.49
N ILE A 115 -34.50 10.28 11.86
CA ILE A 115 -33.10 10.54 11.50
C ILE A 115 -32.28 10.54 12.80
N HIS A 116 -31.15 9.82 12.80
CA HIS A 116 -30.31 9.63 13.98
C HIS A 116 -31.00 8.90 15.15
N PHE A 117 -32.10 8.18 14.92
CA PHE A 117 -32.84 7.51 16.00
C PHE A 117 -31.97 6.53 16.78
N ALA A 118 -31.93 6.72 18.11
CA ALA A 118 -31.16 5.94 19.10
C ALA A 118 -29.64 5.87 18.87
N CYS A 119 -29.12 6.50 17.82
CA CYS A 119 -27.70 6.58 17.53
C CYS A 119 -26.96 7.46 18.54
N THR A 120 -25.67 7.21 18.68
CA THR A 120 -24.70 8.20 19.14
C THR A 120 -23.87 8.70 17.96
N SER A 121 -23.25 9.88 18.08
CA SER A 121 -22.39 10.45 17.04
C SER A 121 -21.34 9.46 16.52
N GLU A 122 -20.83 8.58 17.38
CA GLU A 122 -19.85 7.57 17.00
C GLU A 122 -20.40 6.40 16.22
N ASP A 123 -21.69 6.07 16.32
CA ASP A 123 -22.29 5.09 15.41
C ASP A 123 -22.17 5.58 13.97
N ILE A 124 -22.34 6.89 13.76
CA ILE A 124 -22.20 7.52 12.44
C ILE A 124 -20.72 7.67 12.05
N ASN A 125 -19.88 8.16 12.97
CA ASN A 125 -18.47 8.42 12.68
C ASN A 125 -17.70 7.15 12.33
N ASN A 126 -17.82 6.08 13.13
CA ASN A 126 -17.01 4.86 12.90
C ASN A 126 -17.36 4.21 11.54
N LEU A 127 -18.65 4.15 11.19
CA LEU A 127 -19.09 3.63 9.90
C LEU A 127 -18.65 4.53 8.76
N SER A 128 -18.63 5.84 8.98
CA SER A 128 -18.08 6.79 8.01
C SER A 128 -16.58 6.54 7.80
N HIS A 129 -15.80 6.40 8.87
CA HIS A 129 -14.37 6.11 8.79
C HIS A 129 -14.08 4.79 8.08
N ALA A 130 -14.85 3.74 8.36
CA ALA A 130 -14.72 2.46 7.70
C ALA A 130 -15.01 2.55 6.19
N LEU A 131 -16.05 3.29 5.78
CA LEU A 131 -16.35 3.56 4.37
C LEU A 131 -15.27 4.41 3.68
N MET A 132 -14.76 5.42 4.38
CA MET A 132 -13.65 6.27 3.90
C MET A 132 -12.39 5.41 3.65
N LEU A 133 -12.02 4.55 4.60
CA LEU A 133 -10.89 3.64 4.49
C LEU A 133 -11.10 2.56 3.42
N LYS A 134 -12.34 2.08 3.25
CA LYS A 134 -12.72 1.14 2.18
C LYS A 134 -12.43 1.72 0.80
N ASN A 135 -12.94 2.93 0.54
CA ASN A 135 -12.74 3.61 -0.75
C ASN A 135 -11.27 4.01 -0.95
N GLY A 136 -10.61 4.51 0.10
CA GLY A 136 -9.18 4.80 0.05
C GLY A 136 -8.32 3.58 -0.26
N ARG A 137 -8.64 2.43 0.36
CA ARG A 137 -7.96 1.15 0.11
C ARG A 137 -8.06 0.74 -1.35
N GLU A 138 -9.22 0.90 -2.00
CA GLU A 138 -9.39 0.57 -3.42
C GLU A 138 -8.49 1.41 -4.33
N VAL A 139 -8.41 2.72 -4.09
CA VAL A 139 -7.50 3.63 -4.81
C VAL A 139 -6.05 3.18 -4.66
N LEU A 140 -5.62 2.90 -3.42
CA LEU A 140 -4.25 2.46 -3.15
C LEU A 140 -3.94 1.11 -3.78
N VAL A 141 -4.85 0.15 -3.70
CA VAL A 141 -4.68 -1.19 -4.28
C VAL A 141 -4.42 -1.12 -5.79
N VAL A 142 -5.11 -0.24 -6.52
CA VAL A 142 -4.88 -0.05 -7.96
C VAL A 142 -3.45 0.43 -8.21
N ALA A 143 -2.99 1.45 -7.49
CA ALA A 143 -1.63 1.97 -7.63
C ALA A 143 -0.55 0.95 -7.20
N MET A 144 -0.79 0.21 -6.13
CA MET A 144 0.10 -0.87 -5.66
C MET A 144 0.22 -1.97 -6.72
N GLN A 145 -0.89 -2.37 -7.35
CA GLN A 145 -0.89 -3.39 -8.39
C GLN A 145 -0.10 -2.93 -9.62
N GLN A 146 -0.27 -1.67 -10.05
CA GLN A 146 0.49 -1.11 -11.18
C GLN A 146 2.01 -1.16 -10.96
N ILE A 147 2.47 -0.90 -9.73
CA ILE A 147 3.89 -1.04 -9.37
C ILE A 147 4.34 -2.49 -9.49
N VAL A 148 3.60 -3.42 -8.88
CA VAL A 148 3.93 -4.85 -8.93
C VAL A 148 4.00 -5.33 -10.37
N ASP A 149 3.01 -4.99 -11.19
CA ASP A 149 2.95 -5.37 -12.61
C ASP A 149 4.15 -4.80 -13.39
N SER A 150 4.55 -3.56 -13.09
CA SER A 150 5.72 -2.93 -13.72
C SER A 150 7.03 -3.62 -13.33
N ILE A 151 7.17 -4.02 -12.05
CA ILE A 151 8.36 -4.75 -11.57
C ILE A 151 8.37 -6.18 -12.11
N VAL A 152 7.21 -6.84 -12.24
CA VAL A 152 7.08 -8.14 -12.92
C VAL A 152 7.50 -8.03 -14.38
N ALA A 153 7.09 -6.98 -15.10
CA ALA A 153 7.51 -6.76 -16.47
C ALA A 153 9.03 -6.58 -16.59
N LEU A 154 9.67 -5.86 -15.66
CA LEU A 154 11.14 -5.78 -15.59
C LEU A 154 11.76 -7.15 -15.31
N ALA A 155 11.16 -7.95 -14.42
CA ALA A 155 11.62 -9.29 -14.08
C ALA A 155 11.62 -10.23 -15.31
N GLU A 156 10.53 -10.24 -16.07
CA GLU A 156 10.40 -11.05 -17.29
C GLU A 156 11.33 -10.55 -18.41
N THR A 157 11.36 -9.23 -18.64
CA THR A 157 12.17 -8.61 -19.71
C THR A 157 13.67 -8.83 -19.49
N HIS A 158 14.12 -8.81 -18.24
CA HIS A 158 15.54 -8.93 -17.89
C HIS A 158 15.87 -10.26 -17.20
N ALA A 159 15.02 -11.28 -17.39
CA ALA A 159 15.18 -12.59 -16.76
C ALA A 159 16.55 -13.20 -17.03
N GLU A 160 17.07 -13.05 -18.24
CA GLU A 160 18.34 -13.63 -18.68
C GLU A 160 19.54 -12.67 -18.60
N GLN A 161 19.34 -11.42 -18.15
CA GLN A 161 20.45 -10.47 -18.03
C GLN A 161 21.29 -10.82 -16.78
N PRO A 162 22.49 -11.41 -16.91
CA PRO A 162 23.33 -11.71 -15.76
C PRO A 162 23.76 -10.42 -15.08
N MET A 163 23.94 -10.48 -13.75
CA MET A 163 24.34 -9.35 -12.93
C MET A 163 25.22 -9.82 -11.79
N LEU A 164 26.30 -9.09 -11.52
CA LEU A 164 27.13 -9.34 -10.36
C LEU A 164 26.39 -8.93 -9.09
N SER A 165 26.21 -9.87 -8.16
CA SER A 165 25.56 -9.57 -6.88
C SER A 165 26.48 -8.78 -5.97
N ARG A 166 25.89 -8.03 -5.03
CA ARG A 166 26.63 -7.34 -3.98
C ARG A 166 26.15 -7.77 -2.59
N THR A 167 27.02 -8.40 -1.81
CA THR A 167 26.77 -8.73 -0.40
C THR A 167 27.73 -7.94 0.48
N HIS A 168 27.22 -7.21 1.48
CA HIS A 168 28.00 -6.22 2.22
C HIS A 168 28.66 -5.15 1.30
N GLY A 169 28.04 -4.89 0.15
CA GLY A 169 28.57 -4.03 -0.91
C GLY A 169 29.74 -4.61 -1.72
N GLN A 170 30.19 -5.82 -1.42
CA GLN A 170 31.31 -6.50 -2.09
C GLN A 170 30.84 -7.45 -3.19
N THR A 171 31.74 -7.78 -4.13
CA THR A 171 31.48 -8.76 -5.21
C THR A 171 31.07 -10.11 -4.63
N ALA A 172 30.02 -10.71 -5.21
CA ALA A 172 29.43 -11.96 -4.74
C ALA A 172 28.87 -12.77 -5.92
N SER A 173 28.45 -14.02 -5.64
CA SER A 173 27.94 -14.97 -6.63
C SER A 173 26.86 -14.33 -7.54
N PRO A 174 27.03 -14.39 -8.87
CA PRO A 174 26.13 -13.71 -9.81
C PRO A 174 24.67 -14.15 -9.72
N THR A 175 23.79 -13.23 -10.11
CA THR A 175 22.33 -13.41 -10.24
C THR A 175 21.92 -12.97 -11.65
N THR A 176 20.61 -12.81 -11.90
CA THR A 176 20.13 -12.02 -13.04
C THR A 176 19.39 -10.78 -12.56
N LEU A 177 19.43 -9.70 -13.32
CA LEU A 177 18.69 -8.49 -12.99
C LEU A 177 17.19 -8.80 -12.81
N GLY A 178 16.63 -9.60 -13.71
CA GLY A 178 15.22 -9.99 -13.62
C GLY A 178 14.89 -10.76 -12.35
N LYS A 179 15.83 -11.58 -11.84
CA LYS A 179 15.65 -12.30 -10.57
C LYS A 179 15.58 -11.35 -9.38
N GLU A 180 16.37 -10.28 -9.36
CA GLU A 180 16.30 -9.29 -8.28
C GLU A 180 14.99 -8.49 -8.32
N MET A 181 14.47 -8.19 -9.52
CA MET A 181 13.13 -7.60 -9.66
C MET A 181 12.04 -8.57 -9.16
N ALA A 182 12.15 -9.86 -9.48
CA ALA A 182 11.21 -10.89 -9.05
C ALA A 182 11.14 -11.03 -7.52
N ASN A 183 12.27 -10.91 -6.81
CA ASN A 183 12.32 -10.90 -5.35
C ASN A 183 11.39 -9.81 -4.75
N VAL A 184 11.48 -8.60 -5.30
CA VAL A 184 10.69 -7.45 -4.86
C VAL A 184 9.22 -7.62 -5.23
N ALA A 185 8.92 -7.98 -6.47
CA ALA A 185 7.55 -8.19 -6.93
C ALA A 185 6.79 -9.20 -6.05
N TYR A 186 7.42 -10.32 -5.70
CA TYR A 186 6.79 -11.33 -4.84
C TYR A 186 6.51 -10.79 -3.43
N ARG A 187 7.47 -10.08 -2.84
CA ARG A 187 7.31 -9.45 -1.50
C ARG A 187 6.16 -8.45 -1.50
N LEU A 188 6.07 -7.58 -2.51
CA LEU A 188 5.00 -6.58 -2.64
C LEU A 188 3.63 -7.23 -2.86
N ALA A 189 3.55 -8.23 -3.74
CA ALA A 189 2.29 -8.91 -4.04
C ALA A 189 1.69 -9.60 -2.79
N ARG A 190 2.54 -10.20 -1.93
CA ARG A 190 2.10 -10.72 -0.62
C ARG A 190 1.48 -9.64 0.26
N GLN A 191 2.03 -8.42 0.25
CA GLN A 191 1.48 -7.32 1.04
C GLN A 191 0.17 -6.79 0.46
N ILE A 192 -0.02 -6.77 -0.86
CA ILE A 192 -1.31 -6.44 -1.49
C ILE A 192 -2.39 -7.42 -1.01
N LYS A 193 -2.11 -8.73 -1.02
CA LYS A 193 -3.04 -9.75 -0.49
C LYS A 193 -3.43 -9.44 0.95
N GLN A 194 -2.44 -9.26 1.84
CA GLN A 194 -2.69 -8.98 3.25
C GLN A 194 -3.50 -7.70 3.45
N PHE A 195 -3.15 -6.62 2.74
CA PHE A 195 -3.84 -5.33 2.82
C PHE A 195 -5.31 -5.42 2.38
N LYS A 196 -5.61 -6.21 1.34
CA LYS A 196 -6.98 -6.50 0.91
C LYS A 196 -7.76 -7.34 1.92
N GLN A 197 -7.08 -8.21 2.65
CA GLN A 197 -7.70 -9.15 3.60
C GLN A 197 -8.00 -8.54 4.98
N VAL A 198 -7.44 -7.36 5.31
CA VAL A 198 -7.77 -6.68 6.56
C VAL A 198 -9.28 -6.40 6.60
N GLU A 199 -9.92 -6.82 7.68
CA GLU A 199 -11.34 -6.56 7.90
C GLU A 199 -11.55 -5.07 8.15
N LEU A 200 -12.62 -4.49 7.57
CA LEU A 200 -12.98 -3.10 7.84
C LEU A 200 -14.17 -3.14 8.79
N LEU A 201 -13.90 -2.94 10.07
CA LEU A 201 -14.90 -3.11 11.12
C LEU A 201 -15.83 -1.90 11.21
N GLY A 202 -17.06 -2.16 11.61
CA GLY A 202 -18.06 -1.15 11.91
C GLY A 202 -18.97 -1.58 13.06
N LYS A 203 -19.51 -0.61 13.79
CA LYS A 203 -20.43 -0.83 14.91
C LYS A 203 -21.59 0.16 14.87
N ILE A 204 -22.71 -0.22 15.47
CA ILE A 204 -23.86 0.67 15.72
C ILE A 204 -24.65 0.15 16.91
N ASN A 205 -24.38 0.71 18.09
CA ASN A 205 -24.89 0.16 19.36
C ASN A 205 -25.14 1.22 20.44
N GLY A 206 -25.22 2.49 20.03
CA GLY A 206 -25.60 3.60 20.88
C GLY A 206 -24.48 4.07 21.81
N ALA A 207 -24.88 4.86 22.82
CA ALA A 207 -23.98 5.71 23.59
C ALA A 207 -22.76 5.02 24.21
N VAL A 208 -22.88 3.77 24.67
CA VAL A 208 -21.80 3.06 25.39
C VAL A 208 -21.70 1.58 25.01
N GLY A 209 -22.26 1.17 23.87
CA GLY A 209 -22.12 -0.21 23.39
C GLY A 209 -23.27 -1.17 23.69
N ASN A 210 -24.31 -0.73 24.42
CA ASN A 210 -25.32 -1.63 25.02
C ASN A 210 -26.76 -1.40 24.52
N TYR A 211 -26.96 -0.65 23.44
CA TYR A 211 -28.29 -0.41 22.84
C TYR A 211 -29.32 0.24 23.78
N ASN A 212 -28.90 0.94 24.85
CA ASN A 212 -29.82 1.40 25.92
C ASN A 212 -31.00 2.24 25.41
N ALA A 213 -30.72 3.23 24.56
CA ALA A 213 -31.76 4.07 23.95
C ALA A 213 -32.69 3.25 23.04
N HIS A 214 -32.14 2.30 22.29
CA HIS A 214 -32.87 1.44 21.37
C HIS A 214 -33.90 0.57 22.14
N TYR A 215 -33.44 -0.16 23.17
CA TYR A 215 -34.32 -0.99 24.01
C TYR A 215 -35.29 -0.18 24.87
N SER A 216 -35.00 1.09 25.17
CA SER A 216 -35.91 1.95 25.92
C SER A 216 -37.14 2.34 25.10
N ALA A 217 -37.00 2.42 23.77
CA ALA A 217 -38.09 2.74 22.86
C ALA A 217 -38.74 1.48 22.28
N TYR A 218 -37.95 0.47 21.90
CA TYR A 218 -38.42 -0.78 21.32
C TYR A 218 -37.77 -1.98 22.03
N PRO A 219 -38.34 -2.46 23.15
CA PRO A 219 -37.76 -3.55 23.93
C PRO A 219 -37.79 -4.91 23.23
N GLU A 220 -38.75 -5.11 22.33
CA GLU A 220 -38.99 -6.41 21.66
C GLU A 220 -38.12 -6.63 20.41
N ILE A 221 -37.45 -5.58 19.91
CA ILE A 221 -36.60 -5.67 18.72
C ILE A 221 -35.24 -6.28 19.10
N ASN A 222 -34.80 -7.26 18.31
CA ASN A 222 -33.44 -7.79 18.39
C ASN A 222 -32.44 -6.80 17.75
N TRP A 223 -32.08 -5.76 18.51
CA TRP A 223 -31.15 -4.72 18.09
C TRP A 223 -29.77 -5.23 17.70
N PRO A 224 -29.13 -6.19 18.41
CA PRO A 224 -27.87 -6.77 17.95
C PRO A 224 -27.94 -7.36 16.54
N ALA A 225 -29.00 -8.12 16.21
CA ALA A 225 -29.18 -8.68 14.87
C ALA A 225 -29.48 -7.60 13.83
N HIS A 226 -30.23 -6.56 14.20
CA HIS A 226 -30.48 -5.41 13.33
C HIS A 226 -29.19 -4.66 13.00
N SER A 227 -28.38 -4.38 14.02
CA SER A 227 -27.10 -3.69 13.89
C SER A 227 -26.10 -4.47 13.05
N GLN A 228 -26.01 -5.79 13.25
CA GLN A 228 -25.18 -6.65 12.39
C GLN A 228 -25.60 -6.53 10.93
N ALA A 229 -26.89 -6.73 10.64
CA ALA A 229 -27.42 -6.65 9.28
C ALA A 229 -27.19 -5.27 8.65
N PHE A 230 -27.32 -4.19 9.44
CA PHE A 230 -27.07 -2.83 8.99
C PHE A 230 -25.60 -2.61 8.61
N VAL A 231 -24.66 -2.97 9.49
CA VAL A 231 -23.22 -2.81 9.21
C VAL A 231 -22.80 -3.64 7.99
N GLU A 232 -23.26 -4.88 7.90
CA GLU A 232 -22.98 -5.77 6.77
C GLU A 232 -23.62 -5.25 5.46
N SER A 233 -24.76 -4.57 5.52
CA SER A 233 -25.38 -3.93 4.34
C SER A 233 -24.53 -2.80 3.74
N LEU A 234 -23.64 -2.18 4.54
CA LEU A 234 -22.65 -1.21 4.08
C LEU A 234 -21.40 -1.89 3.48
N GLY A 235 -21.36 -3.23 3.49
CA GLY A 235 -20.24 -4.05 3.09
C GLY A 235 -19.03 -3.87 4.02
N LEU A 236 -19.31 -3.76 5.32
CA LEU A 236 -18.34 -3.72 6.41
C LEU A 236 -18.48 -4.98 7.28
N THR A 237 -17.47 -5.30 8.08
CA THR A 237 -17.53 -6.39 9.05
C THR A 237 -18.09 -5.89 10.38
N PHE A 238 -19.08 -6.57 10.95
CA PHE A 238 -19.70 -6.15 12.20
C PHE A 238 -18.79 -6.40 13.41
N ASN A 239 -18.58 -5.38 14.24
CA ASN A 239 -17.94 -5.50 15.55
C ASN A 239 -18.99 -5.46 16.67
N PRO A 240 -19.32 -6.60 17.30
CA PRO A 240 -20.38 -6.69 18.31
C PRO A 240 -20.00 -6.10 19.67
N TYR A 241 -18.70 -5.94 19.97
CA TYR A 241 -18.23 -5.55 21.30
C TYR A 241 -17.42 -4.26 21.22
N THR A 242 -18.08 -3.14 21.51
CA THR A 242 -17.43 -1.83 21.51
C THR A 242 -17.89 -1.02 22.71
N THR A 243 -17.18 0.07 22.99
CA THR A 243 -17.67 1.09 23.91
C THR A 243 -18.50 2.11 23.12
N GLN A 244 -18.38 3.39 23.44
CA GLN A 244 -18.94 4.43 22.59
C GLN A 244 -18.29 4.48 21.20
N ILE A 245 -17.00 4.15 21.09
CA ILE A 245 -16.23 4.15 19.83
C ILE A 245 -16.01 2.72 19.34
N GLU A 246 -15.79 2.55 18.04
CA GLU A 246 -15.10 1.36 17.52
C GLU A 246 -13.64 1.41 18.01
N PRO A 247 -13.02 0.29 18.44
CA PRO A 247 -11.71 0.30 19.10
C PRO A 247 -10.52 0.65 18.21
N HIS A 248 -10.69 0.83 16.90
CA HIS A 248 -9.66 1.22 15.92
C HIS A 248 -8.56 0.18 15.68
N ASP A 249 -8.68 -1.03 16.21
CA ASP A 249 -7.68 -2.10 16.02
C ASP A 249 -7.49 -2.44 14.53
N TYR A 250 -8.59 -2.54 13.78
CA TYR A 250 -8.55 -2.81 12.34
C TYR A 250 -7.86 -1.69 11.55
N ILE A 251 -7.92 -0.44 12.04
CA ILE A 251 -7.23 0.69 11.42
C ILE A 251 -5.71 0.52 11.59
N ALA A 252 -5.26 0.08 12.76
CA ALA A 252 -3.86 -0.25 13.00
C ALA A 252 -3.38 -1.41 12.10
N GLU A 253 -4.19 -2.47 11.98
CA GLU A 253 -3.91 -3.61 11.10
C GLU A 253 -3.77 -3.18 9.62
N LEU A 254 -4.68 -2.33 9.15
CA LEU A 254 -4.69 -1.79 7.79
C LEU A 254 -3.43 -0.95 7.54
N PHE A 255 -3.10 -0.07 8.48
CA PHE A 255 -1.94 0.82 8.38
C PHE A 255 -0.62 0.07 8.46
N ASP A 256 -0.52 -0.98 9.28
CA ASP A 256 0.65 -1.83 9.34
C ASP A 256 0.84 -2.66 8.07
N ALA A 257 -0.24 -3.16 7.47
CA ALA A 257 -0.18 -3.83 6.18
C ALA A 257 0.35 -2.89 5.07
N LEU A 258 -0.11 -1.63 5.04
CA LEU A 258 0.39 -0.61 4.12
C LEU A 258 1.85 -0.23 4.40
N ARG A 259 2.23 -0.04 5.67
CA ARG A 259 3.62 0.25 6.08
C ARG A 259 4.58 -0.82 5.62
N ARG A 260 4.20 -2.10 5.70
CA ARG A 260 5.03 -3.20 5.20
C ARG A 260 5.26 -3.14 3.69
N PHE A 261 4.22 -2.79 2.91
CA PHE A 261 4.38 -2.55 1.47
C PHE A 261 5.33 -1.37 1.22
N ASN A 262 5.12 -0.25 1.91
CA ASN A 262 5.95 0.94 1.80
C ASN A 262 7.42 0.66 2.11
N THR A 263 7.71 -0.12 3.17
CA THR A 263 9.08 -0.49 3.53
C THR A 263 9.77 -1.31 2.45
N ILE A 264 9.06 -2.25 1.80
CA ILE A 264 9.60 -3.00 0.67
C ILE A 264 9.85 -2.07 -0.53
N LEU A 265 8.99 -1.08 -0.74
CA LEU A 265 9.17 -0.12 -1.83
C LEU A 265 10.31 0.87 -1.56
N ILE A 266 10.57 1.25 -0.31
CA ILE A 266 11.78 2.00 0.09
C ILE A 266 13.04 1.21 -0.27
N ASP A 267 13.07 -0.08 0.07
CA ASP A 267 14.17 -1.00 -0.25
C ASP A 267 14.43 -1.03 -1.77
N PHE A 268 13.36 -1.19 -2.56
CA PHE A 268 13.43 -1.13 -4.03
C PHE A 268 13.96 0.22 -4.55
N ASN A 269 13.44 1.34 -4.05
CA ASN A 269 13.89 2.67 -4.47
C ASN A 269 15.40 2.86 -4.23
N ARG A 270 15.91 2.35 -3.09
CA ARG A 270 17.35 2.41 -2.74
C ARG A 270 18.20 1.50 -3.61
N ASP A 271 17.76 0.28 -3.87
CA ASP A 271 18.49 -0.64 -4.74
C ASP A 271 18.56 -0.11 -6.17
N VAL A 272 17.46 0.40 -6.71
CA VAL A 272 17.45 1.00 -8.05
C VAL A 272 18.30 2.27 -8.11
N TRP A 273 18.28 3.11 -7.07
CA TRP A 273 19.21 4.23 -6.94
C TRP A 273 20.67 3.75 -7.01
N GLY A 274 20.99 2.65 -6.31
CA GLY A 274 22.31 2.00 -6.35
C GLY A 274 22.68 1.49 -7.75
N TYR A 275 21.76 0.82 -8.43
CA TYR A 275 21.99 0.34 -9.81
C TYR A 275 22.19 1.49 -10.80
N ILE A 276 21.48 2.61 -10.65
CA ILE A 276 21.70 3.82 -11.46
C ILE A 276 23.10 4.39 -11.15
N SER A 277 23.50 4.45 -9.88
CA SER A 277 24.83 4.92 -9.46
C SER A 277 25.97 4.06 -10.02
N LEU A 278 25.78 2.74 -10.11
CA LEU A 278 26.71 1.81 -10.75
C LEU A 278 26.70 1.88 -12.29
N GLY A 279 25.76 2.64 -12.88
CA GLY A 279 25.60 2.78 -14.32
C GLY A 279 24.92 1.58 -14.99
N PHE A 280 24.28 0.70 -14.22
CA PHE A 280 23.53 -0.46 -14.73
C PHE A 280 22.23 -0.03 -15.41
N PHE A 281 21.64 1.07 -14.94
CA PHE A 281 20.55 1.75 -15.61
C PHE A 281 20.97 3.17 -16.02
N LYS A 282 20.56 3.55 -17.22
CA LYS A 282 20.44 4.93 -17.67
C LYS A 282 18.99 5.38 -17.48
N GLN A 283 18.77 6.68 -17.57
CA GLN A 283 17.44 7.27 -17.48
C GLN A 283 17.10 7.99 -18.78
N ARG A 284 15.94 7.66 -19.37
CA ARG A 284 15.40 8.36 -20.53
C ARG A 284 15.02 9.78 -20.15
N LEU A 285 15.57 10.76 -20.87
CA LEU A 285 15.23 12.17 -20.73
C LEU A 285 14.06 12.53 -21.63
N LYS A 286 13.15 13.36 -21.12
CA LYS A 286 12.18 14.06 -21.98
C LYS A 286 12.84 15.32 -22.54
N GLU A 287 12.57 15.63 -23.80
CA GLU A 287 13.07 16.86 -24.43
C GLU A 287 12.65 18.09 -23.60
N GLY A 288 13.63 18.91 -23.20
CA GLY A 288 13.42 20.10 -22.37
C GLY A 288 13.57 19.90 -20.85
N GLU A 289 13.73 18.68 -20.32
CA GLU A 289 14.03 18.47 -18.90
C GLU A 289 15.49 18.86 -18.57
N VAL A 290 15.68 19.73 -17.57
CA VAL A 290 17.00 20.11 -17.06
C VAL A 290 17.36 19.20 -15.88
N GLY A 291 18.32 18.29 -16.07
CA GLY A 291 18.73 17.34 -15.04
C GLY A 291 19.57 17.94 -13.90
N SER A 292 20.32 19.02 -14.16
CA SER A 292 21.04 19.80 -13.15
C SER A 292 21.23 21.25 -13.64
N SER A 293 21.15 22.21 -12.73
CA SER A 293 21.36 23.63 -13.02
C SER A 293 22.81 23.98 -13.42
N THR A 294 23.78 23.12 -13.13
CA THR A 294 25.21 23.36 -13.39
C THR A 294 25.88 22.27 -14.22
N MET A 295 25.31 21.05 -14.28
CA MET A 295 25.90 19.90 -14.98
C MET A 295 24.95 19.36 -16.05
N PRO A 296 25.05 19.81 -17.32
CA PRO A 296 24.05 19.52 -18.36
C PRO A 296 23.94 18.04 -18.77
N HIS A 297 24.91 17.20 -18.39
CA HIS A 297 24.91 15.75 -18.66
C HIS A 297 24.32 14.92 -17.50
N LYS A 298 23.99 15.53 -16.35
CA LYS A 298 23.59 14.79 -15.14
C LYS A 298 22.12 14.40 -15.19
N VAL A 299 21.83 13.11 -15.15
CA VAL A 299 20.47 12.57 -15.02
C VAL A 299 20.30 11.94 -13.63
N ASN A 300 19.55 12.60 -12.76
CA ASN A 300 19.38 12.21 -11.35
C ASN A 300 18.16 11.30 -11.17
N PRO A 301 18.20 10.27 -10.31
CA PRO A 301 17.08 9.36 -10.03
C PRO A 301 15.98 10.00 -9.14
N ILE A 302 15.57 11.23 -9.47
CA ILE A 302 14.71 12.08 -8.61
C ILE A 302 13.35 11.46 -8.32
N ASP A 303 12.83 10.66 -9.24
CA ASP A 303 11.50 10.05 -9.08
C ASP A 303 11.56 8.95 -7.99
N PHE A 304 12.66 8.17 -7.90
CA PHE A 304 12.87 7.20 -6.82
C PHE A 304 13.20 7.88 -5.48
N GLU A 305 13.99 8.96 -5.50
CA GLU A 305 14.32 9.75 -4.30
C GLU A 305 13.07 10.43 -3.71
N ASN A 306 12.19 10.95 -4.59
CA ASN A 306 10.90 11.51 -4.19
C ASN A 306 9.98 10.44 -3.58
N SER A 307 9.94 9.26 -4.20
CA SER A 307 9.19 8.12 -3.66
C SER A 307 9.69 7.73 -2.27
N GLU A 308 11.00 7.49 -2.11
CA GLU A 308 11.60 7.14 -0.82
C GLU A 308 11.27 8.14 0.29
N GLY A 309 11.45 9.44 0.02
CA GLY A 309 11.18 10.49 1.01
C GLY A 309 9.73 10.51 1.48
N ASN A 310 8.77 10.41 0.55
CA ASN A 310 7.34 10.40 0.89
C ASN A 310 6.93 9.10 1.62
N LEU A 311 7.50 7.94 1.29
CA LEU A 311 7.24 6.68 2.01
C LEU A 311 7.70 6.75 3.47
N GLY A 312 8.82 7.42 3.75
CA GLY A 312 9.29 7.65 5.12
C GLY A 312 8.29 8.47 5.94
N ILE A 313 7.78 9.57 5.38
CA ILE A 313 6.74 10.39 6.03
C ILE A 313 5.43 9.63 6.17
N ALA A 314 4.99 8.91 5.13
CA ALA A 314 3.80 8.07 5.18
C ALA A 314 3.87 7.08 6.33
N ASN A 315 4.98 6.35 6.46
CA ASN A 315 5.15 5.36 7.51
C ASN A 315 5.17 5.98 8.91
N ALA A 316 5.76 7.18 9.08
CA ALA A 316 5.75 7.87 10.37
C ALA A 316 4.33 8.26 10.81
N VAL A 317 3.52 8.79 9.89
CA VAL A 317 2.12 9.13 10.16
C VAL A 317 1.31 7.87 10.45
N LEU A 318 1.38 6.86 9.57
CA LEU A 318 0.64 5.60 9.73
C LEU A 318 0.98 4.88 11.05
N ALA A 319 2.26 4.89 11.45
CA ALA A 319 2.69 4.34 12.74
C ALA A 319 2.02 5.05 13.91
N HIS A 320 2.08 6.39 13.92
CA HIS A 320 1.46 7.18 14.98
C HIS A 320 -0.04 6.89 15.11
N LEU A 321 -0.77 6.86 13.99
CA LEU A 321 -2.21 6.57 14.03
C LEU A 321 -2.49 5.15 14.55
N GLY A 322 -1.78 4.14 14.03
CA GLY A 322 -1.97 2.75 14.45
C GLY A 322 -1.63 2.50 15.92
N GLU A 323 -0.64 3.20 16.46
CA GLU A 323 -0.23 3.07 17.87
C GLU A 323 -1.13 3.87 18.82
N LYS A 324 -1.63 5.03 18.39
CA LYS A 324 -2.35 5.97 19.26
C LYS A 324 -3.88 5.78 19.26
N LEU A 325 -4.48 5.37 18.15
CA LEU A 325 -5.94 5.28 18.02
C LEU A 325 -6.56 4.22 18.95
N PRO A 326 -6.00 3.00 19.09
CA PRO A 326 -6.62 1.97 19.92
C PRO A 326 -6.62 2.23 21.44
N ILE A 327 -6.00 3.32 21.88
CA ILE A 327 -5.88 3.68 23.29
C ILE A 327 -6.82 4.85 23.59
N SER A 328 -7.93 4.55 24.27
CA SER A 328 -8.94 5.52 24.68
C SER A 328 -9.32 5.31 26.15
N ARG A 329 -9.40 6.39 26.95
CA ARG A 329 -9.67 6.29 28.40
C ARG A 329 -11.12 5.88 28.66
N TRP A 330 -11.31 4.86 29.51
CA TRP A 330 -12.63 4.31 29.89
C TRP A 330 -13.50 3.98 28.67
N GLN A 331 -14.78 4.39 28.64
CA GLN A 331 -15.66 4.14 27.50
C GLN A 331 -15.28 4.99 26.27
N ARG A 332 -14.51 6.06 26.44
CA ARG A 332 -13.76 6.81 25.42
C ARG A 332 -13.22 8.13 25.98
N ASP A 333 -12.16 8.64 25.39
CA ASP A 333 -11.89 10.07 25.32
C ASP A 333 -11.99 10.57 23.87
N LEU A 334 -11.91 11.89 23.65
CA LEU A 334 -12.18 12.51 22.33
C LEU A 334 -10.90 12.85 21.55
N THR A 335 -9.74 12.33 21.96
CA THR A 335 -8.46 12.63 21.30
C THR A 335 -8.34 11.97 19.92
N ASP A 336 -9.05 10.87 19.70
CA ASP A 336 -9.15 10.17 18.42
C ASP A 336 -9.86 11.00 17.35
N SER A 337 -10.89 11.79 17.71
CA SER A 337 -11.70 12.56 16.76
C SER A 337 -10.87 13.47 15.84
N THR A 338 -9.89 14.21 16.38
CA THR A 338 -9.00 15.05 15.56
C THR A 338 -7.95 14.23 14.82
N VAL A 339 -7.50 13.12 15.41
CA VAL A 339 -6.49 12.23 14.82
C VAL A 339 -7.06 11.48 13.61
N LEU A 340 -8.31 11.05 13.65
CA LEU A 340 -9.00 10.36 12.55
C LEU A 340 -9.18 11.26 11.32
N ARG A 341 -9.18 12.59 11.47
CA ARG A 341 -9.14 13.54 10.34
C ARG A 341 -7.81 13.49 9.56
N ASN A 342 -6.80 12.79 10.09
CA ASN A 342 -5.49 12.63 9.46
C ASN A 342 -5.30 11.25 8.80
N MET A 343 -6.30 10.37 8.78
CA MET A 343 -6.21 9.07 8.09
C MET A 343 -5.78 9.22 6.62
N GLY A 344 -6.27 10.28 5.95
CA GLY A 344 -5.91 10.59 4.56
C GLY A 344 -4.44 10.96 4.35
N VAL A 345 -3.74 11.46 5.37
CA VAL A 345 -2.38 12.00 5.23
C VAL A 345 -1.38 10.90 4.89
N GLY A 346 -1.41 9.79 5.64
CA GLY A 346 -0.51 8.65 5.40
C GLY A 346 -0.81 7.93 4.07
N LEU A 347 -2.09 7.80 3.73
CA LEU A 347 -2.55 7.20 2.47
C LEU A 347 -2.15 8.06 1.26
N ALA A 348 -2.35 9.38 1.33
CA ALA A 348 -2.00 10.30 0.26
C ALA A 348 -0.48 10.37 0.03
N GLN A 349 0.32 10.40 1.11
CA GLN A 349 1.78 10.33 0.98
C GLN A 349 2.25 9.03 0.31
N SER A 350 1.61 7.91 0.64
CA SER A 350 1.90 6.63 -0.01
C SER A 350 1.55 6.69 -1.50
N LEU A 351 0.39 7.25 -1.87
CA LEU A 351 -0.04 7.39 -3.27
C LEU A 351 0.91 8.26 -4.10
N ILE A 352 1.35 9.39 -3.56
CA ILE A 352 2.37 10.26 -4.21
C ILE A 352 3.65 9.46 -4.47
N ALA A 353 4.10 8.70 -3.49
CA ALA A 353 5.30 7.88 -3.64
C ALA A 353 5.12 6.76 -4.68
N PHE A 354 3.93 6.17 -4.77
CA PHE A 354 3.62 5.12 -5.72
C PHE A 354 3.67 5.64 -7.17
N GLU A 355 3.08 6.81 -7.41
CA GLU A 355 3.15 7.47 -8.71
C GLU A 355 4.59 7.87 -9.07
N ALA A 356 5.35 8.41 -8.12
CA ALA A 356 6.75 8.76 -8.32
C ALA A 356 7.60 7.52 -8.67
N CYS A 357 7.44 6.42 -7.94
CA CYS A 357 8.14 5.16 -8.24
C CYS A 357 7.78 4.63 -9.63
N SER A 358 6.48 4.60 -9.98
CA SER A 358 6.01 4.15 -11.30
C SER A 358 6.59 4.99 -12.43
N LYS A 359 6.66 6.31 -12.24
CA LYS A 359 7.32 7.21 -13.19
C LYS A 359 8.82 6.93 -13.30
N GLY A 360 9.51 6.68 -12.18
CA GLY A 360 10.91 6.28 -12.16
C GLY A 360 11.16 5.00 -12.95
N ILE A 361 10.35 3.96 -12.73
CA ILE A 361 10.42 2.68 -13.46
C ILE A 361 10.27 2.91 -14.97
N SER A 362 9.31 3.74 -15.40
CA SER A 362 9.07 4.00 -16.83
C SER A 362 10.27 4.63 -17.56
N LYS A 363 11.19 5.26 -16.82
CA LYS A 363 12.38 5.93 -17.36
C LYS A 363 13.61 5.05 -17.39
N LEU A 364 13.59 3.87 -16.74
CA LEU A 364 14.74 2.98 -16.72
C LEU A 364 15.09 2.49 -18.14
N GLU A 365 16.38 2.50 -18.43
CA GLU A 365 16.96 1.95 -19.65
C GLU A 365 18.20 1.13 -19.27
N LEU A 366 18.19 -0.16 -19.59
CA LEU A 366 19.26 -1.08 -19.20
C LEU A 366 20.57 -0.76 -19.94
N ASN A 367 21.68 -0.77 -19.20
CA ASN A 367 23.02 -0.70 -19.76
C ASN A 367 23.71 -2.08 -19.65
N ALA A 368 23.27 -3.02 -20.48
CA ALA A 368 23.73 -4.41 -20.45
C ALA A 368 25.27 -4.52 -20.58
N ALA A 369 25.88 -3.68 -21.42
CA ALA A 369 27.34 -3.66 -21.61
C ALA A 369 28.10 -3.36 -20.31
N ARG A 370 27.62 -2.38 -19.52
CA ARG A 370 28.26 -2.05 -18.23
C ARG A 370 28.11 -3.15 -17.20
N ILE A 371 26.97 -3.86 -17.21
CA ILE A 371 26.75 -4.99 -16.30
C ILE A 371 27.68 -6.17 -16.65
N LEU A 372 27.83 -6.47 -17.94
CA LEU A 372 28.75 -7.50 -18.42
C LEU A 372 30.20 -7.15 -18.10
N GLU A 373 30.60 -5.89 -18.27
CA GLU A 373 31.93 -5.41 -17.88
C GLU A 373 32.20 -5.58 -16.37
N ASP A 374 31.20 -5.36 -15.51
CA ASP A 374 31.34 -5.57 -14.06
C ASP A 374 31.58 -7.06 -13.74
N LEU A 375 30.89 -7.96 -14.45
CA LEU A 375 31.07 -9.41 -14.33
C LEU A 375 32.43 -9.89 -14.84
N ASP A 376 32.90 -9.38 -15.97
CA ASP A 376 34.16 -9.80 -16.59
C ASP A 376 35.36 -9.50 -15.68
N HIS A 377 35.27 -8.45 -14.86
CA HIS A 377 36.29 -8.08 -13.88
C HIS A 377 36.21 -8.83 -12.54
N ALA A 378 35.20 -9.69 -12.34
CA ALA A 378 34.94 -10.38 -11.07
C ALA A 378 35.17 -11.89 -11.16
N GLN A 379 36.32 -12.33 -11.69
CA GLN A 379 36.62 -13.76 -11.88
C GLN A 379 36.69 -14.54 -10.56
N GLU A 380 36.95 -13.86 -9.43
CA GLU A 380 37.02 -14.46 -8.10
C GLU A 380 35.72 -15.16 -7.68
N VAL A 381 34.57 -14.78 -8.24
CA VAL A 381 33.28 -15.42 -7.93
C VAL A 381 33.21 -16.87 -8.41
N LEU A 382 34.06 -17.25 -9.38
CA LEU A 382 34.16 -18.64 -9.85
C LEU A 382 34.92 -19.54 -8.87
N ALA A 383 35.50 -19.00 -7.79
CA ALA A 383 36.07 -19.82 -6.74
C ALA A 383 34.99 -20.72 -6.11
N GLU A 384 33.79 -20.21 -5.86
CA GLU A 384 32.69 -20.97 -5.24
C GLU A 384 32.29 -22.25 -6.01
N PRO A 385 32.00 -22.22 -7.33
CA PRO A 385 31.65 -23.44 -8.06
C PRO A 385 32.81 -24.43 -8.15
N ILE A 386 34.06 -23.97 -8.30
CA ILE A 386 35.24 -24.85 -8.29
C ILE A 386 35.37 -25.54 -6.93
N GLN A 387 35.29 -24.76 -5.84
CA GLN A 387 35.32 -25.22 -4.46
C GLN A 387 34.29 -26.33 -4.23
N THR A 388 33.08 -26.13 -4.74
CA THR A 388 31.94 -27.04 -4.58
C THR A 388 32.15 -28.34 -5.36
N VAL A 389 32.66 -28.28 -6.59
CA VAL A 389 32.98 -29.48 -7.39
C VAL A 389 34.15 -30.25 -6.77
N MET A 390 35.17 -29.57 -6.26
CA MET A 390 36.26 -30.21 -5.50
C MET A 390 35.71 -30.98 -4.28
N ARG A 391 34.76 -30.39 -3.53
CA ARG A 391 34.07 -31.08 -2.43
C ARG A 391 33.31 -32.32 -2.91
N ARG A 392 32.58 -32.24 -4.04
CA ARG A 392 31.84 -33.36 -4.62
C ARG A 392 32.73 -34.57 -4.89
N TYR A 393 33.99 -34.34 -5.28
CA TYR A 393 34.98 -35.39 -5.56
C TYR A 393 35.99 -35.62 -4.43
N ALA A 394 35.68 -35.18 -3.21
CA ALA A 394 36.50 -35.39 -2.01
C ALA A 394 37.95 -34.92 -2.14
N VAL A 395 38.22 -33.90 -2.95
CA VAL A 395 39.55 -33.26 -2.99
C VAL A 395 39.82 -32.60 -1.64
N GLU A 396 40.96 -32.90 -1.02
CA GLU A 396 41.31 -32.37 0.29
C GLU A 396 41.52 -30.86 0.29
N LYS A 397 41.11 -30.21 1.39
CA LYS A 397 41.32 -28.77 1.67
C LYS A 397 40.94 -27.82 0.52
N PRO A 398 39.73 -27.97 -0.07
CA PRO A 398 39.37 -27.26 -1.29
C PRO A 398 39.25 -25.74 -1.09
N TYR A 399 38.84 -25.31 0.11
CA TYR A 399 38.74 -23.89 0.45
C TYR A 399 40.13 -23.26 0.59
N GLU A 400 41.05 -23.93 1.29
CA GLU A 400 42.41 -23.44 1.51
C GLU A 400 43.20 -23.32 0.20
N LYS A 401 43.01 -24.29 -0.72
CA LYS A 401 43.62 -24.28 -2.06
C LYS A 401 43.16 -23.06 -2.88
N LEU A 402 41.85 -22.77 -2.89
CA LEU A 402 41.32 -21.60 -3.59
C LEU A 402 41.64 -20.28 -2.88
N LYS A 403 41.68 -20.27 -1.55
CA LYS A 403 42.11 -19.09 -0.78
C LYS A 403 43.59 -18.76 -1.06
N ALA A 404 44.43 -19.77 -1.28
CA ALA A 404 45.81 -19.55 -1.69
C ALA A 404 45.90 -18.94 -3.10
N LEU A 405 45.02 -19.39 -4.03
CA LEU A 405 44.91 -18.85 -5.38
C LEU A 405 44.45 -17.37 -5.37
N THR A 406 43.47 -17.01 -4.54
CA THR A 406 42.85 -15.67 -4.52
C THR A 406 43.57 -14.64 -3.65
N ARG A 407 44.67 -15.01 -2.97
CA ARG A 407 45.33 -14.12 -2.00
C ARG A 407 46.28 -13.12 -2.67
N GLY A 408 45.89 -11.84 -2.64
CA GLY A 408 46.79 -10.71 -2.91
C GLY A 408 47.00 -10.34 -4.38
N GLN A 409 46.23 -10.93 -5.29
CA GLN A 409 46.24 -10.60 -6.72
C GLN A 409 44.81 -10.61 -7.28
N ALA A 410 44.54 -9.78 -8.30
CA ALA A 410 43.29 -9.84 -9.04
C ALA A 410 43.19 -11.17 -9.80
N MET A 411 42.06 -11.85 -9.70
CA MET A 411 41.85 -13.10 -10.42
C MET A 411 41.60 -12.82 -11.89
N THR A 412 42.35 -13.50 -12.75
CA THR A 412 42.16 -13.46 -14.19
C THR A 412 41.50 -14.75 -14.67
N ARG A 413 40.94 -14.69 -15.88
CA ARG A 413 40.34 -15.87 -16.52
C ARG A 413 41.35 -17.01 -16.64
N ASP A 414 42.56 -16.69 -17.10
CA ASP A 414 43.61 -17.68 -17.32
C ASP A 414 44.01 -18.37 -16.02
N MET A 415 44.13 -17.62 -14.91
CA MET A 415 44.43 -18.22 -13.60
C MET A 415 43.37 -19.24 -13.15
N MET A 416 42.09 -18.97 -13.44
CA MET A 416 41.01 -19.89 -13.10
C MET A 416 41.05 -21.15 -13.97
N VAL A 417 41.31 -21.00 -15.27
CA VAL A 417 41.41 -22.13 -16.21
C VAL A 417 42.64 -22.99 -15.90
N ASP A 418 43.79 -22.38 -15.62
CA ASP A 418 45.02 -23.07 -15.24
C ASP A 418 44.84 -23.86 -13.95
N PHE A 419 44.15 -23.28 -12.95
CA PHE A 419 43.85 -24.00 -11.71
C PHE A 419 42.94 -25.21 -11.95
N VAL A 420 41.89 -25.06 -12.79
CA VAL A 420 40.97 -26.16 -13.13
C VAL A 420 41.68 -27.28 -13.89
N ASN A 421 42.63 -26.96 -14.76
CA ASN A 421 43.44 -27.93 -15.52
C ASN A 421 44.66 -28.44 -14.73
N GLY A 422 44.91 -27.89 -13.55
CA GLY A 422 46.06 -28.22 -12.72
C GLY A 422 45.91 -29.53 -11.95
N THR A 423 46.99 -29.89 -11.26
CA THR A 423 47.08 -31.14 -10.49
C THR A 423 46.09 -31.19 -9.33
N GLU A 424 45.69 -30.02 -8.82
CA GLU A 424 44.75 -29.86 -7.71
C GLU A 424 43.34 -30.43 -8.00
N LEU A 425 42.97 -30.58 -9.28
CA LEU A 425 41.70 -31.15 -9.73
C LEU A 425 41.86 -32.51 -10.46
N GLU A 426 42.98 -33.21 -10.31
CA GLU A 426 43.21 -34.52 -10.96
C GLU A 426 42.10 -35.55 -10.68
N ALA A 427 41.58 -35.56 -9.44
CA ALA A 427 40.50 -36.45 -9.02
C ALA A 427 39.12 -36.10 -9.61
N VAL A 428 38.96 -34.90 -10.17
CA VAL A 428 37.71 -34.45 -10.81
C VAL A 428 37.65 -35.01 -12.23
N PRO A 429 36.58 -35.69 -12.67
CA PRO A 429 36.45 -36.19 -14.03
C PRO A 429 36.63 -35.10 -15.10
N ALA A 430 37.21 -35.48 -16.25
CA ALA A 430 37.52 -34.54 -17.32
C ALA A 430 36.31 -33.72 -17.80
N ALA A 431 35.12 -34.32 -17.84
CA ALA A 431 33.88 -33.62 -18.21
C ALA A 431 33.50 -32.51 -17.23
N ASP A 432 33.68 -32.71 -15.92
CA ASP A 432 33.41 -31.68 -14.92
C ASP A 432 34.48 -30.58 -14.91
N ARG A 433 35.75 -30.93 -15.17
CA ARG A 433 36.81 -29.93 -15.37
C ARG A 433 36.53 -29.07 -16.61
N ALA A 434 36.14 -29.67 -17.73
CA ALA A 434 35.77 -28.94 -18.94
C ALA A 434 34.61 -27.96 -18.66
N ARG A 435 33.57 -28.41 -17.97
CA ARG A 435 32.43 -27.57 -17.57
C ARG A 435 32.85 -26.39 -16.69
N LEU A 436 33.76 -26.60 -15.73
CA LEU A 436 34.31 -25.52 -14.90
C LEU A 436 35.18 -24.55 -15.73
N ALA A 437 35.98 -25.08 -16.64
CA ALA A 437 36.84 -24.30 -17.53
C ALA A 437 36.04 -23.49 -18.58
N GLU A 438 34.81 -23.87 -18.90
CA GLU A 438 33.90 -23.12 -19.78
C GLU A 438 33.12 -22.03 -19.02
N MET A 439 32.90 -22.20 -17.72
CA MET A 439 32.11 -21.29 -16.90
C MET A 439 32.76 -19.90 -16.80
N SER A 440 31.98 -18.85 -17.06
CA SER A 440 32.31 -17.44 -16.79
C SER A 440 31.39 -16.88 -15.70
N PRO A 441 31.73 -15.74 -15.05
CA PRO A 441 30.82 -15.07 -14.11
C PRO A 441 29.44 -14.83 -14.71
N ALA A 442 29.36 -14.41 -15.98
CA ALA A 442 28.08 -14.18 -16.66
C ALA A 442 27.22 -15.45 -16.85
N THR A 443 27.84 -16.63 -16.94
CA THR A 443 27.13 -17.92 -17.04
C THR A 443 26.87 -18.59 -15.69
N TYR A 444 27.51 -18.11 -14.61
CA TYR A 444 27.36 -18.65 -13.26
C TYR A 444 26.18 -18.02 -12.51
N THR A 445 24.98 -18.13 -13.09
CA THR A 445 23.74 -17.51 -12.55
C THR A 445 22.73 -18.53 -12.00
N GLY A 446 23.12 -19.81 -11.93
CA GLY A 446 22.26 -20.88 -11.44
C GLY A 446 20.94 -20.98 -12.22
N ASN A 447 19.82 -20.97 -11.50
CA ASN A 447 18.46 -20.96 -12.07
C ASN A 447 17.77 -19.58 -11.96
N ALA A 448 18.54 -18.48 -11.84
CA ALA A 448 18.00 -17.14 -11.63
C ALA A 448 17.01 -16.73 -12.73
N ALA A 449 17.32 -17.03 -14.01
CA ALA A 449 16.43 -16.74 -15.13
C ALA A 449 15.09 -17.50 -15.04
N ASP A 450 15.11 -18.77 -14.65
CA ASP A 450 13.90 -19.57 -14.48
C ASP A 450 13.03 -19.03 -13.34
N GLN A 451 13.66 -18.67 -12.22
CA GLN A 451 12.96 -18.04 -11.09
C GLN A 451 12.31 -16.71 -11.50
N ALA A 452 12.98 -15.89 -12.30
CA ALA A 452 12.43 -14.64 -12.83
C ALA A 452 11.24 -14.89 -13.76
N LYS A 453 11.33 -15.86 -14.68
CA LYS A 453 10.25 -16.21 -15.62
C LYS A 453 9.01 -16.79 -14.91
N GLN A 454 9.19 -17.45 -13.76
CA GLN A 454 8.08 -18.04 -12.98
C GLN A 454 7.34 -17.02 -12.10
N ILE A 455 7.81 -15.78 -11.99
CA ILE A 455 7.29 -14.82 -11.00
C ILE A 455 5.79 -14.58 -11.13
N LYS A 456 5.29 -14.46 -12.37
CA LYS A 456 3.89 -14.21 -12.66
C LYS A 456 2.99 -15.36 -12.18
N ASP A 457 3.40 -16.60 -12.45
CA ASP A 457 2.69 -17.80 -12.01
C ASP A 457 2.72 -17.98 -10.48
N LEU A 458 3.81 -17.57 -9.84
CA LEU A 458 3.93 -17.61 -8.38
C LEU A 458 3.06 -16.55 -7.71
N ILE A 459 2.98 -15.34 -8.27
CA ILE A 459 2.07 -14.29 -7.79
C ILE A 459 0.60 -14.68 -8.00
N ALA A 460 0.26 -15.39 -9.08
CA ALA A 460 -1.11 -15.85 -9.28
C ALA A 460 -1.59 -16.89 -8.25
N LYS A 461 -0.67 -17.51 -7.48
CA LYS A 461 -0.97 -18.54 -6.47
C LYS A 461 -1.13 -17.98 -5.05
N ILE A 462 -0.78 -16.72 -4.81
CA ILE A 462 -1.01 -16.06 -3.52
C ILE A 462 -2.43 -15.50 -3.48
#